data_AF-A0A1F8B234-F1
#
_entry.id   AF-A0A1F8B234-F1
#
_cell.length_a   1.000
_cell.length_b   1.000
_cell.length_c   1.000
_cell.angle_alpha   90.00
_cell.angle_beta   90.00
_cell.angle_gamma   90.00
#
_symmetry.space_group_name_H-M   'P 1'
#
loop_
_entity.id
_entity.type
_entity.pdbx_description
1 polymer ?
#
loop_
_entity_poly.entity_id
_entity_poly.type
_entity_poly.pdbx_seq_one_letter_code
_entity_poly.pdbx_strand_id
1 'polypeptide(L)'
;MKEFIKGKIVTVLVVGATVMLAGVAIFTALRLYQLRRESVSLTQPESEPLAWDCQSYNFILDQNGKVSVENNSSRDEPSQQAKVFINNNLVATFNVPALTKGQSAEIGTVNIPNEATINWKIEATKDCSDSGSFSGQKTSCELLTFTISIPSLTPTVTPTITPTRTPTPTPTGTLSITPTQSPTPTPTQPGNSPTSTHSPTPTSVNQTSTPTPSKTAIAATSPAPSGAALPDAGVGAPTVAIGLLGIILIVGAILLAI
;
A
#
# COMPACT_ATOMS: atom_id res chain seq x y z
N MET A 1 74.28 -9.11 41.33
CA MET A 1 72.96 -9.80 41.39
C MET A 1 71.77 -8.84 41.42
N LYS A 2 71.74 -7.77 42.23
CA LYS A 2 70.62 -6.81 42.29
C LYS A 2 70.26 -6.15 40.94
N GLU A 3 71.25 -5.77 40.12
CA GLU A 3 71.00 -5.15 38.82
C GLU A 3 70.37 -6.11 37.79
N PHE A 4 70.69 -7.41 37.88
CA PHE A 4 70.11 -8.43 37.00
C PHE A 4 68.64 -8.72 37.33
N ILE A 5 68.27 -8.60 38.61
CA ILE A 5 66.90 -8.77 39.09
C ILE A 5 66.04 -7.55 38.70
N LYS A 6 66.59 -6.32 38.77
CA LYS A 6 65.88 -5.11 38.36
C LYS A 6 65.45 -5.15 36.89
N GLY A 7 66.34 -5.54 35.98
CA GLY A 7 66.02 -5.63 34.55
C GLY A 7 64.86 -6.61 34.27
N LYS A 8 64.90 -7.80 34.88
CA LYS A 8 63.86 -8.82 34.69
C LYS A 8 62.51 -8.41 35.28
N ILE A 9 62.50 -7.72 36.44
CA ILE A 9 61.25 -7.22 37.04
C ILE A 9 60.59 -6.18 36.13
N VAL A 10 61.37 -5.26 35.55
CA VAL A 10 60.83 -4.25 34.63
C VAL A 10 60.23 -4.92 33.40
N THR A 11 60.92 -5.91 32.80
CA THR A 11 60.39 -6.64 31.65
C THR A 11 59.09 -7.38 31.98
N VAL A 12 59.03 -8.07 33.12
CA VAL A 12 57.81 -8.78 33.56
C VAL A 12 56.64 -7.80 33.77
N LEU A 13 56.90 -6.61 34.34
CA LEU A 13 55.89 -5.60 34.57
C LEU A 13 55.35 -5.03 33.23
N VAL A 14 56.23 -4.76 32.27
CA VAL A 14 55.83 -4.29 30.92
C VAL A 14 55.01 -5.35 30.18
N VAL A 15 55.41 -6.62 30.24
CA VAL A 15 54.64 -7.73 29.64
C VAL A 15 53.27 -7.86 30.30
N GLY A 16 53.20 -7.80 31.63
CA GLY A 16 51.96 -7.86 32.38
C GLY A 16 50.98 -6.73 32.02
N ALA A 17 51.48 -5.49 31.92
CA ALA A 17 50.67 -4.34 31.51
C ALA A 17 50.13 -4.48 30.07
N THR A 18 50.96 -5.01 29.15
CA THR A 18 50.58 -5.20 27.75
C THR A 18 49.47 -6.25 27.60
N VAL A 19 49.57 -7.37 28.32
CA VAL A 19 48.53 -8.43 28.33
C VAL A 19 47.22 -7.89 28.90
N MET A 20 47.28 -7.09 29.96
CA MET A 20 46.08 -6.52 30.55
C MET A 20 45.36 -5.55 29.58
N LEU A 21 46.11 -4.69 28.89
CA LEU A 21 45.56 -3.78 27.87
C LEU A 21 44.96 -4.53 26.68
N ALA A 22 45.61 -5.59 26.21
CA ALA A 22 45.08 -6.45 25.15
C ALA A 22 43.76 -7.12 25.57
N GLY A 23 43.65 -7.56 26.82
CA GLY A 23 42.41 -8.13 27.37
C GLY A 23 41.23 -7.15 27.36
N VAL A 24 41.47 -5.88 27.75
CA VAL A 24 40.44 -4.83 27.71
C VAL A 24 40.00 -4.54 26.26
N ALA A 25 40.94 -4.48 25.32
CA ALA A 25 40.63 -4.26 23.91
C ALA A 25 39.75 -5.38 23.33
N ILE A 26 40.09 -6.65 23.59
CA ILE A 26 39.32 -7.82 23.13
C ILE A 26 37.92 -7.83 23.74
N PHE A 27 37.79 -7.56 25.05
CA PHE A 27 36.48 -7.51 25.71
C PHE A 27 35.59 -6.41 25.12
N THR A 28 36.15 -5.23 24.86
CA THR A 28 35.42 -4.10 24.27
C THR A 28 34.98 -4.44 22.84
N ALA A 29 35.85 -5.07 22.05
CA ALA A 29 35.52 -5.52 20.70
C ALA A 29 34.39 -6.57 20.69
N LEU A 30 34.45 -7.57 21.58
CA LEU A 30 33.39 -8.57 21.71
C LEU A 30 32.06 -7.95 22.15
N ARG A 31 32.09 -6.99 23.08
CA ARG A 31 30.87 -6.29 23.52
C ARG A 31 30.26 -5.46 22.41
N LEU A 32 31.06 -4.75 21.62
CA LEU A 32 30.57 -4.02 20.44
C LEU A 32 30.03 -4.96 19.35
N TYR A 33 30.65 -6.14 19.19
CA TYR A 33 30.17 -7.14 18.24
C TYR A 33 28.81 -7.72 18.64
N GLN A 34 28.60 -7.99 19.93
CA GLN A 34 27.31 -8.44 20.45
C GLN A 34 26.23 -7.36 20.27
N LEU A 35 26.55 -6.09 20.53
CA LEU A 35 25.63 -4.97 20.33
C LEU A 35 25.24 -4.73 18.86
N ARG A 36 26.05 -5.17 17.88
CA ARG A 36 25.66 -5.14 16.46
C ARG A 36 24.71 -6.26 16.06
N ARG A 37 24.68 -7.38 16.81
CA ARG A 37 23.81 -8.52 16.50
C ARG A 37 22.41 -8.38 17.09
N GLU A 38 22.25 -7.55 18.10
CA GLU A 38 20.93 -7.09 18.53
C GLU A 38 20.54 -5.90 17.65
N SER A 39 19.48 -6.05 16.87
CA SER A 39 18.92 -4.96 16.07
C SER A 39 18.49 -3.83 17.02
N VAL A 40 19.36 -2.84 17.20
CA VAL A 40 19.10 -1.63 17.99
C VAL A 40 18.12 -0.73 17.27
N SER A 41 16.87 -1.14 17.28
CA SER A 41 15.76 -0.23 17.10
C SER A 41 14.51 -0.86 17.72
N LEU A 42 14.39 -0.74 19.04
CA LEU A 42 13.13 -0.95 19.78
C LEU A 42 12.06 0.10 19.40
N THR A 43 12.43 1.06 18.56
CA THR A 43 11.58 2.04 17.89
C THR A 43 11.68 1.89 16.37
N GLN A 44 12.05 0.71 15.84
CA GLN A 44 11.92 0.49 14.41
C GLN A 44 10.41 0.52 14.21
N PRO A 45 9.87 1.51 13.46
CA PRO A 45 8.46 1.47 13.13
C PRO A 45 8.23 0.07 12.59
N GLU A 46 7.29 -0.65 13.21
CA GLU A 46 6.81 -1.92 12.72
C GLU A 46 6.68 -1.76 11.22
N SER A 47 7.47 -2.54 10.47
CA SER A 47 7.69 -2.35 9.04
C SER A 47 6.35 -1.98 8.45
N GLU A 48 6.24 -0.72 7.99
CA GLU A 48 4.94 -0.17 7.59
C GLU A 48 4.24 -1.20 6.73
N PRO A 49 2.93 -1.46 6.97
CA PRO A 49 2.21 -2.54 6.31
C PRO A 49 2.55 -2.47 4.82
N LEU A 50 3.20 -3.55 4.36
CA LEU A 50 3.85 -3.73 3.05
C LEU A 50 3.35 -2.69 2.05
N ALA A 51 4.25 -1.79 1.63
CA ALA A 51 3.94 -0.74 0.66
C ALA A 51 3.15 -1.35 -0.50
N TRP A 52 2.00 -0.73 -0.80
CA TRP A 52 1.09 -1.18 -1.85
C TRP A 52 1.86 -1.29 -3.18
N ASP A 53 1.66 -2.38 -3.92
CA ASP A 53 2.22 -2.49 -5.27
C ASP A 53 1.37 -1.69 -6.25
N CYS A 54 1.54 -0.36 -6.22
CA CYS A 54 0.76 0.55 -7.04
C CYS A 54 0.95 0.34 -8.56
N GLN A 55 1.97 -0.41 -8.99
CA GLN A 55 2.14 -0.76 -10.41
C GLN A 55 1.15 -1.84 -10.87
N SER A 56 0.64 -2.64 -9.94
CA SER A 56 -0.28 -3.75 -10.22
C SER A 56 -1.74 -3.43 -9.83
N TYR A 57 -2.02 -2.24 -9.31
CA TYR A 57 -3.35 -1.82 -8.91
C TYR A 57 -3.88 -0.79 -9.88
N ASN A 58 -4.83 -1.18 -10.73
CA ASN A 58 -5.28 -0.36 -11.86
C ASN A 58 -6.70 0.16 -11.64
N PHE A 59 -6.87 1.48 -11.66
CA PHE A 59 -8.16 2.15 -11.68
C PHE A 59 -8.57 2.50 -13.11
N ILE A 60 -9.79 2.10 -13.45
CA ILE A 60 -10.35 2.29 -14.79
C ILE A 60 -11.60 3.14 -14.65
N LEU A 61 -11.62 4.29 -15.34
CA LEU A 61 -12.83 5.06 -15.59
C LEU A 61 -13.28 4.77 -17.03
N ASP A 62 -14.53 4.43 -17.29
CA ASP A 62 -15.03 4.28 -18.66
C ASP A 62 -15.72 5.56 -19.20
N GLN A 63 -16.09 5.55 -20.48
CA GLN A 63 -16.80 6.68 -21.12
C GLN A 63 -18.22 6.91 -20.60
N ASN A 64 -18.79 5.93 -19.88
CA ASN A 64 -20.11 5.99 -19.27
C ASN A 64 -20.05 6.50 -17.83
N GLY A 65 -18.85 6.83 -17.33
CA GLY A 65 -18.65 7.29 -15.95
C GLY A 65 -18.49 6.17 -14.96
N LYS A 66 -18.41 4.91 -15.39
CA LYS A 66 -18.22 3.77 -14.50
C LYS A 66 -16.79 3.76 -13.99
N VAL A 67 -16.63 3.65 -12.68
CA VAL A 67 -15.33 3.53 -12.02
C VAL A 67 -15.18 2.10 -11.51
N SER A 68 -14.14 1.43 -12.00
CA SER A 68 -13.75 0.10 -11.57
C SER A 68 -12.29 0.06 -11.16
N VAL A 69 -11.94 -0.96 -10.40
CA VAL A 69 -10.60 -1.21 -9.91
C VAL A 69 -10.26 -2.68 -10.10
N GLU A 70 -9.03 -2.96 -10.47
CA GLU A 70 -8.50 -4.31 -10.67
C GLU A 70 -7.21 -4.49 -9.86
N ASN A 71 -7.16 -5.57 -9.09
CA ASN A 71 -5.97 -6.00 -8.39
C ASN A 71 -5.20 -7.04 -9.23
N ASN A 72 -4.22 -6.60 -10.01
CA ASN A 72 -3.31 -7.47 -10.75
C ASN A 72 -2.07 -7.89 -9.92
N SER A 73 -2.03 -7.56 -8.63
CA SER A 73 -0.89 -7.87 -7.77
C SER A 73 -0.87 -9.36 -7.42
N SER A 74 0.25 -9.83 -6.85
CA SER A 74 0.36 -11.21 -6.38
C SER A 74 -0.28 -11.44 -5.00
N ARG A 75 -0.95 -10.42 -4.44
CA ARG A 75 -1.36 -10.36 -3.03
C ARG A 75 -2.80 -9.87 -2.89
N ASP A 76 -3.35 -10.07 -1.70
CA ASP A 76 -4.64 -9.50 -1.33
C ASP A 76 -4.43 -8.06 -0.84
N GLU A 77 -5.23 -7.15 -1.35
CA GLU A 77 -5.14 -5.72 -1.04
C GLU A 77 -6.27 -5.32 -0.08
N PRO A 78 -6.00 -4.54 0.98
CA PRO A 78 -7.01 -4.12 1.94
C PRO A 78 -7.97 -3.07 1.37
N SER A 79 -9.08 -2.82 2.07
CA SER A 79 -10.00 -1.74 1.69
C SER A 79 -9.36 -0.36 1.82
N GLN A 80 -9.72 0.58 0.95
CA GLN A 80 -9.19 1.96 0.95
C GLN A 80 -10.19 2.98 0.38
N GLN A 81 -9.80 4.25 0.26
CA GLN A 81 -10.59 5.26 -0.45
C GLN A 81 -9.92 5.68 -1.76
N ALA A 82 -10.73 5.95 -2.77
CA ALA A 82 -10.30 6.48 -4.06
C ALA A 82 -11.02 7.80 -4.36
N LYS A 83 -10.25 8.83 -4.69
CA LYS A 83 -10.72 10.17 -5.09
C LYS A 83 -10.67 10.27 -6.61
N VAL A 84 -11.79 10.62 -7.23
CA VAL A 84 -11.90 10.73 -8.69
C VAL A 84 -11.92 12.18 -9.10
N PHE A 85 -10.97 12.56 -9.95
CA PHE A 85 -10.83 13.90 -10.51
C PHE A 85 -11.14 13.87 -12.00
N ILE A 86 -11.94 14.83 -12.45
CA ILE A 86 -12.23 15.08 -13.87
C ILE A 86 -11.79 16.51 -14.17
N ASN A 87 -10.92 16.69 -15.16
CA ASN A 87 -10.30 17.98 -15.51
C ASN A 87 -9.71 18.69 -14.26
N ASN A 88 -9.00 17.92 -13.43
CA ASN A 88 -8.41 18.33 -12.14
C ASN A 88 -9.39 18.75 -11.04
N ASN A 89 -10.70 18.67 -11.26
CA ASN A 89 -11.71 18.92 -10.23
C ASN A 89 -12.09 17.60 -9.55
N LEU A 90 -12.09 17.56 -8.22
CA LEU A 90 -12.58 16.41 -7.46
C LEU A 90 -14.09 16.26 -7.67
N VAL A 91 -14.52 15.16 -8.30
CA VAL A 91 -15.93 14.88 -8.61
C VAL A 91 -16.55 13.90 -7.63
N ALA A 92 -15.79 12.90 -7.16
CA ALA A 92 -16.30 11.88 -6.26
C ALA A 92 -15.22 11.29 -5.35
N THR A 93 -15.66 10.65 -4.26
CA THR A 93 -14.82 9.81 -3.41
C THR A 93 -15.55 8.49 -3.17
N PHE A 94 -14.90 7.38 -3.46
CA PHE A 94 -15.45 6.04 -3.35
C PHE A 94 -14.71 5.21 -2.29
N ASN A 95 -15.44 4.32 -1.63
CA ASN A 95 -14.85 3.27 -0.80
C ASN A 95 -14.51 2.09 -1.69
N VAL A 96 -13.25 1.70 -1.71
CA VAL A 96 -12.74 0.55 -2.43
C VAL A 96 -12.72 -0.63 -1.46
N PRO A 97 -13.44 -1.74 -1.75
CA PRO A 97 -13.42 -2.92 -0.90
C PRO A 97 -12.03 -3.58 -0.92
N ALA A 98 -11.77 -4.46 0.04
CA ALA A 98 -10.61 -5.34 -0.05
C ALA A 98 -10.75 -6.24 -1.29
N LEU A 99 -9.67 -6.40 -2.04
CA LEU A 99 -9.64 -7.20 -3.27
C LEU A 99 -8.63 -8.31 -3.14
N THR A 100 -9.07 -9.55 -3.37
CA THR A 100 -8.12 -10.67 -3.49
C THR A 100 -7.32 -10.55 -4.77
N LYS A 101 -6.18 -11.25 -4.84
CA LYS A 101 -5.38 -11.36 -6.07
C LYS A 101 -6.25 -11.66 -7.31
N GLY A 102 -6.07 -10.86 -8.37
CA GLY A 102 -6.77 -11.02 -9.66
C GLY A 102 -8.24 -10.60 -9.64
N GLN A 103 -8.74 -10.02 -8.55
CA GLN A 103 -10.11 -9.59 -8.43
C GLN A 103 -10.30 -8.17 -9.00
N SER A 104 -11.45 -7.96 -9.64
CA SER A 104 -11.93 -6.63 -10.00
C SER A 104 -13.22 -6.28 -9.23
N ALA A 105 -13.43 -4.99 -8.98
CA ALA A 105 -14.68 -4.48 -8.42
C ALA A 105 -15.10 -3.17 -9.10
N GLU A 106 -16.41 -3.00 -9.26
CA GLU A 106 -17.02 -1.73 -9.60
C GLU A 106 -17.25 -0.94 -8.31
N ILE A 107 -16.73 0.29 -8.24
CA ILE A 107 -16.77 1.10 -7.01
C ILE A 107 -17.77 2.26 -7.09
N GLY A 108 -18.22 2.62 -8.29
CA GLY A 108 -19.28 3.60 -8.47
C GLY A 108 -19.36 4.19 -9.87
N THR A 109 -20.16 5.23 -10.00
CA THR A 109 -20.32 5.99 -11.25
C THR A 109 -20.14 7.49 -11.00
N VAL A 110 -19.58 8.21 -11.97
CA VAL A 110 -19.39 9.66 -11.95
C VAL A 110 -20.07 10.30 -13.15
N ASN A 111 -20.60 11.51 -12.98
CA ASN A 111 -21.18 12.25 -14.08
C ASN A 111 -20.07 12.88 -14.93
N ILE A 112 -19.91 12.40 -16.17
CA ILE A 112 -18.89 12.90 -17.10
C ILE A 112 -19.44 14.11 -17.87
N PRO A 113 -18.75 15.26 -17.87
CA PRO A 113 -19.17 16.44 -18.64
C PRO A 113 -19.13 16.14 -20.14
N ASN A 114 -20.05 16.74 -20.91
CA ASN A 114 -20.09 16.59 -22.37
C ASN A 114 -19.05 17.51 -23.04
N GLU A 115 -17.78 17.22 -22.81
CA GLU A 115 -16.64 17.91 -23.42
C GLU A 115 -15.96 17.03 -24.47
N ALA A 116 -15.28 17.67 -25.45
CA ALA A 116 -14.60 16.96 -26.54
C ALA A 116 -13.37 16.16 -26.06
N THR A 117 -12.76 16.56 -24.95
CA THR A 117 -11.62 15.87 -24.35
C THR A 117 -11.73 15.97 -22.84
N ILE A 118 -11.71 14.82 -22.18
CA ILE A 118 -11.84 14.72 -20.73
C ILE A 118 -10.56 14.10 -20.20
N ASN A 119 -9.89 14.80 -19.29
CA ASN A 119 -8.77 14.26 -18.53
C ASN A 119 -9.30 13.73 -17.20
N TRP A 120 -8.88 12.53 -16.80
CA TRP A 120 -9.27 11.94 -15.53
C TRP A 120 -8.06 11.49 -14.73
N LYS A 121 -8.18 11.54 -13.41
CA LYS A 121 -7.19 11.05 -12.46
C LYS A 121 -7.91 10.41 -11.28
N ILE A 122 -7.45 9.26 -10.82
CA ILE A 122 -7.96 8.60 -9.63
C ILE A 122 -6.80 8.49 -8.63
N GLU A 123 -6.97 9.04 -7.43
CA GLU A 123 -5.96 8.99 -6.35
C GLU A 123 -6.47 8.16 -5.18
N ALA A 124 -5.75 7.11 -4.84
CA ALA A 124 -6.04 6.29 -3.67
C ALA A 124 -5.31 6.79 -2.42
N THR A 125 -5.83 6.51 -1.23
CA THR A 125 -5.24 6.94 0.05
C THR A 125 -3.87 6.34 0.37
N LYS A 126 -3.43 5.33 -0.38
CA LYS A 126 -2.16 4.60 -0.17
C LYS A 126 -1.16 4.84 -1.33
N ASP A 127 -1.17 6.06 -1.85
CA ASP A 127 -0.25 6.58 -2.89
C ASP A 127 -0.34 5.92 -4.27
N CYS A 128 -1.38 5.13 -4.54
CA CYS A 128 -1.64 4.61 -5.87
C CYS A 128 -2.49 5.60 -6.66
N SER A 129 -2.08 5.91 -7.88
CA SER A 129 -2.86 6.79 -8.75
C SER A 129 -2.76 6.37 -10.21
N ASP A 130 -3.90 6.37 -10.88
CA ASP A 130 -3.99 6.23 -12.33
C ASP A 130 -4.57 7.48 -12.96
N SER A 131 -4.22 7.69 -14.23
CA SER A 131 -4.75 8.80 -15.01
C SER A 131 -4.88 8.42 -16.47
N GLY A 132 -5.76 9.10 -17.16
CA GLY A 132 -5.97 8.90 -18.58
C GLY A 132 -6.76 10.04 -19.19
N SER A 133 -7.06 9.90 -20.48
CA SER A 133 -7.92 10.83 -21.18
C SER A 133 -8.84 10.10 -22.13
N PHE A 134 -10.06 10.62 -22.28
CA PHE A 134 -10.98 10.20 -23.33
C PHE A 134 -11.13 11.36 -24.31
N SER A 135 -10.82 11.09 -25.58
CA SER A 135 -11.25 11.93 -26.69
C SER A 135 -12.55 11.32 -27.22
N GLY A 136 -13.64 11.63 -26.53
CA GLY A 136 -14.96 11.31 -27.02
C GLY A 136 -15.42 12.43 -27.92
N GLN A 137 -15.45 12.23 -29.24
CA GLN A 137 -16.53 12.81 -30.02
C GLN A 137 -17.83 12.17 -29.47
N LYS A 138 -18.33 12.65 -28.34
CA LYS A 138 -19.78 12.61 -28.15
C LYS A 138 -20.30 13.50 -29.26
N THR A 139 -20.65 12.90 -30.40
CA THR A 139 -21.55 13.46 -31.38
C THR A 139 -22.83 13.74 -30.60
N SER A 140 -22.84 14.90 -29.95
CA SER A 140 -23.92 15.43 -29.13
C SER A 140 -25.08 15.56 -30.08
N CYS A 141 -25.92 14.52 -30.17
CA CYS A 141 -27.05 14.42 -31.06
C CYS A 141 -26.83 15.31 -32.29
N GLU A 142 -25.94 14.93 -33.23
CA GLU A 142 -26.13 15.41 -34.59
C GLU A 142 -27.59 15.12 -34.85
N LEU A 143 -28.37 16.20 -34.96
CA LEU A 143 -29.82 16.13 -34.98
C LEU A 143 -30.12 15.10 -36.06
N LEU A 144 -30.53 13.88 -35.67
CA LEU A 144 -30.92 12.89 -36.65
C LEU A 144 -32.20 13.45 -37.26
N THR A 145 -32.03 14.29 -38.28
CA THR A 145 -33.09 14.67 -39.19
C THR A 145 -33.39 13.42 -39.98
N PHE A 146 -34.19 12.54 -39.38
CA PHE A 146 -34.91 11.56 -40.17
C PHE A 146 -35.93 12.36 -40.99
N THR A 147 -35.62 12.58 -42.26
CA THR A 147 -36.67 12.93 -43.22
C THR A 147 -37.60 11.74 -43.29
N ILE A 148 -38.75 11.85 -42.62
CA ILE A 148 -39.87 10.93 -42.82
C ILE A 148 -40.30 11.09 -44.27
N SER A 149 -39.85 10.20 -45.14
CA SER A 149 -40.48 10.02 -46.45
C SER A 149 -41.90 9.56 -46.19
N ILE A 150 -42.84 10.49 -46.28
CA ILE A 150 -44.28 10.22 -46.21
C ILE A 150 -44.59 9.27 -47.38
N PRO A 151 -44.97 8.00 -47.14
CA PRO A 151 -45.39 7.14 -48.23
C PRO A 151 -46.61 7.79 -48.88
N SER A 152 -46.51 8.04 -50.18
CA SER A 152 -47.65 8.46 -51.00
C SER A 152 -48.80 7.50 -50.75
N LEU A 153 -49.96 8.03 -50.34
CA LEU A 153 -51.15 7.24 -50.04
C LEU A 153 -51.67 6.61 -51.34
N THR A 154 -51.15 5.43 -51.68
CA THR A 154 -51.77 4.57 -52.68
C THR A 154 -53.11 4.10 -52.10
N PRO A 155 -54.25 4.31 -52.79
CA PRO A 155 -55.56 3.91 -52.28
C PRO A 155 -55.55 2.41 -52.00
N THR A 156 -55.58 2.06 -50.72
CA THR A 156 -55.59 0.66 -50.27
C THR A 156 -57.01 0.14 -50.44
N VAL A 157 -57.18 -0.81 -51.36
CA VAL A 157 -58.45 -1.52 -51.57
C VAL A 157 -58.84 -2.18 -50.25
N THR A 158 -59.97 -1.76 -49.68
CA THR A 158 -60.49 -2.26 -48.42
C THR A 158 -60.82 -3.76 -48.57
N PRO A 159 -60.14 -4.68 -47.86
CA PRO A 159 -60.53 -6.08 -47.89
C PRO A 159 -61.84 -6.27 -47.12
N THR A 160 -62.81 -6.88 -47.79
CA THR A 160 -64.09 -7.31 -47.20
C THR A 160 -63.83 -8.28 -46.06
N ILE A 161 -64.30 -7.93 -44.87
CA ILE A 161 -64.10 -8.69 -43.63
C ILE A 161 -64.98 -9.94 -43.67
N THR A 162 -64.36 -11.12 -43.84
CA THR A 162 -65.04 -12.41 -43.63
C THR A 162 -65.14 -12.67 -42.13
N PRO A 163 -66.34 -12.94 -41.57
CA PRO A 163 -66.52 -13.15 -40.14
C PRO A 163 -65.76 -14.40 -39.69
N THR A 164 -64.70 -14.19 -38.90
CA THR A 164 -63.90 -15.27 -38.31
C THR A 164 -64.56 -15.70 -37.02
N ARG A 165 -64.85 -17.00 -36.89
CA ARG A 165 -65.48 -17.58 -35.70
C ARG A 165 -64.60 -17.37 -34.47
N THR A 166 -65.16 -16.72 -33.46
CA THR A 166 -64.55 -16.48 -32.15
C THR A 166 -64.25 -17.82 -31.46
N PRO A 167 -62.99 -18.13 -31.10
CA PRO A 167 -62.70 -19.28 -30.26
C PRO A 167 -63.15 -18.99 -28.82
N THR A 168 -63.91 -19.94 -28.27
CA THR A 168 -64.38 -20.00 -26.88
C THR A 168 -63.20 -19.97 -25.90
N PRO A 169 -63.23 -19.16 -24.82
CA PRO A 169 -62.15 -19.12 -23.84
C PRO A 169 -62.07 -20.44 -23.06
N THR A 170 -60.90 -21.08 -23.12
CA THR A 170 -60.53 -22.21 -22.28
C THR A 170 -60.30 -21.71 -20.84
N PRO A 171 -60.88 -22.34 -19.80
CA PRO A 171 -60.73 -21.89 -18.42
C PRO A 171 -59.29 -22.02 -17.95
N THR A 172 -58.71 -20.88 -17.54
CA THR A 172 -57.38 -20.81 -16.93
C THR A 172 -57.44 -21.37 -15.51
N GLY A 173 -56.72 -22.46 -15.25
CA GLY A 173 -56.60 -23.06 -13.93
C GLY A 173 -55.90 -22.11 -12.95
N THR A 174 -56.60 -21.78 -11.87
CA THR A 174 -56.09 -21.04 -10.71
C THR A 174 -55.08 -21.91 -9.97
N LEU A 175 -53.79 -21.61 -10.12
CA LEU A 175 -52.76 -22.21 -9.25
C LEU A 175 -52.79 -21.49 -7.89
N SER A 176 -53.23 -22.24 -6.88
CA SER A 176 -53.20 -21.89 -5.47
C SER A 176 -51.76 -21.74 -5.01
N ILE A 177 -51.32 -20.51 -4.79
CA ILE A 177 -50.05 -20.21 -4.12
C ILE A 177 -50.19 -20.49 -2.62
N THR A 178 -49.54 -21.56 -2.15
CA THR A 178 -49.37 -21.87 -0.73
C THR A 178 -48.52 -20.79 -0.07
N PRO A 179 -48.96 -20.16 1.03
CA PRO A 179 -48.16 -19.17 1.75
C PRO A 179 -46.98 -19.87 2.44
N THR A 180 -45.77 -19.60 1.96
CA THR A 180 -44.54 -20.01 2.64
C THR A 180 -44.41 -19.22 3.94
N GLN A 181 -44.37 -19.93 5.07
CA GLN A 181 -44.29 -19.33 6.40
C GLN A 181 -43.01 -18.50 6.57
N SER A 182 -43.21 -17.27 7.06
CA SER A 182 -42.15 -16.36 7.49
C SER A 182 -41.36 -16.98 8.66
N PRO A 183 -40.02 -17.00 8.63
CA PRO A 183 -39.24 -17.43 9.78
C PRO A 183 -39.39 -16.43 10.94
N THR A 184 -39.79 -16.96 12.09
CA THR A 184 -39.88 -16.29 13.39
C THR A 184 -38.53 -15.69 13.79
N PRO A 185 -38.45 -14.42 14.23
CA PRO A 185 -37.22 -13.86 14.79
C PRO A 185 -36.90 -14.53 16.13
N THR A 186 -35.73 -15.15 16.20
CA THR A 186 -35.17 -15.69 17.45
C THR A 186 -34.82 -14.53 18.40
N PRO A 187 -35.30 -14.53 19.65
CA PRO A 187 -35.02 -13.46 20.61
C PRO A 187 -33.56 -13.54 21.07
N THR A 188 -32.79 -12.48 20.82
CA THR A 188 -31.45 -12.31 21.39
C THR A 188 -31.57 -11.83 22.83
N GLN A 189 -31.03 -12.63 23.75
CA GLN A 189 -30.97 -12.38 25.18
C GLN A 189 -30.00 -11.23 25.52
N PRO A 190 -30.33 -10.31 26.44
CA PRO A 190 -29.38 -9.34 26.97
C PRO A 190 -28.56 -9.98 28.10
N GLY A 191 -27.26 -10.17 27.87
CA GLY A 191 -26.32 -10.75 28.84
C GLY A 191 -25.11 -9.84 29.08
N ASN A 192 -25.20 -9.04 30.13
CA ASN A 192 -24.17 -8.58 31.07
C ASN A 192 -22.72 -8.27 30.57
N SER A 193 -22.35 -6.98 30.67
CA SER A 193 -21.22 -6.39 31.45
C SER A 193 -19.89 -7.19 31.55
N PRO A 194 -18.72 -6.56 31.30
CA PRO A 194 -18.16 -5.65 32.31
C PRO A 194 -17.64 -4.31 31.79
N THR A 195 -17.95 -3.31 32.61
CA THR A 195 -17.23 -2.07 32.88
C THR A 195 -15.71 -2.14 32.71
N SER A 196 -15.14 -1.24 31.91
CA SER A 196 -13.79 -0.73 32.15
C SER A 196 -13.83 0.80 32.27
N THR A 197 -13.51 1.25 33.47
CA THR A 197 -13.46 2.63 33.93
C THR A 197 -12.03 3.13 33.73
N HIS A 198 -11.78 4.10 32.85
CA HIS A 198 -10.63 5.04 32.96
C HIS A 198 -11.01 6.33 32.21
N SER A 199 -11.48 7.35 32.93
CA SER A 199 -10.69 8.53 33.37
C SER A 199 -10.41 9.55 32.24
N PRO A 200 -11.24 10.61 32.08
CA PRO A 200 -10.89 11.71 31.19
C PRO A 200 -9.82 12.59 31.85
N THR A 201 -8.64 12.64 31.24
CA THR A 201 -7.64 13.69 31.52
C THR A 201 -7.93 14.89 30.62
N PRO A 202 -8.34 16.05 31.17
CA PRO A 202 -8.42 17.28 30.38
C PRO A 202 -7.02 17.92 30.32
N THR A 203 -6.28 17.68 29.23
CA THR A 203 -5.09 18.50 28.94
C THR A 203 -5.50 19.67 28.07
N SER A 204 -5.74 20.80 28.74
CA SER A 204 -5.73 22.14 28.16
C SER A 204 -4.37 22.43 27.55
N VAL A 205 -4.29 22.53 26.22
CA VAL A 205 -3.16 23.16 25.53
C VAL A 205 -3.64 24.40 24.79
N ASN A 206 -3.22 25.51 25.36
CA ASN A 206 -3.22 26.86 24.83
C ASN A 206 -2.51 26.86 23.47
N GLN A 207 -3.26 27.04 22.38
CA GLN A 207 -2.71 27.24 21.05
C GLN A 207 -2.17 28.67 20.94
N THR A 208 -0.87 28.83 21.16
CA THR A 208 -0.13 30.02 20.70
C THR A 208 0.22 29.80 19.24
N SER A 209 -0.53 30.45 18.35
CA SER A 209 -0.20 30.58 16.94
C SER A 209 1.13 31.33 16.78
N THR A 210 2.21 30.62 16.48
CA THR A 210 3.45 31.23 16.00
C THR A 210 3.50 31.04 14.48
N PRO A 211 3.30 32.09 13.66
CA PRO A 211 3.43 31.99 12.23
C PRO A 211 4.92 31.82 11.88
N THR A 212 5.29 30.63 11.40
CA THR A 212 6.61 30.43 10.80
C THR A 212 6.52 30.77 9.32
N PRO A 213 7.38 31.66 8.79
CA PRO A 213 7.29 32.14 7.43
C PRO A 213 7.57 31.02 6.42
N SER A 214 6.72 31.00 5.41
CA SER A 214 6.88 30.23 4.16
C SER A 214 8.27 30.49 3.57
N LYS A 215 9.11 29.45 3.56
CA LYS A 215 10.23 29.35 2.63
C LYS A 215 9.86 28.38 1.54
N THR A 216 9.66 28.95 0.37
CA THR A 216 9.64 28.31 -0.95
C THR A 216 10.72 27.23 -1.04
N ALA A 217 10.32 25.97 -0.94
CA ALA A 217 11.17 24.84 -1.29
C ALA A 217 11.03 24.60 -2.80
N ILE A 218 12.11 24.90 -3.52
CA ILE A 218 12.31 24.52 -4.90
C ILE A 218 12.35 22.98 -4.94
N ALA A 219 11.47 22.39 -5.75
CA ALA A 219 11.47 20.97 -6.06
C ALA A 219 12.78 20.61 -6.78
N ALA A 220 13.73 20.05 -6.05
CA ALA A 220 14.82 19.28 -6.63
C ALA A 220 14.36 17.83 -6.73
N THR A 221 14.11 17.37 -7.94
CA THR A 221 13.94 15.96 -8.28
C THR A 221 15.16 15.18 -7.81
N SER A 222 15.01 14.43 -6.71
CA SER A 222 16.00 13.44 -6.29
C SER A 222 15.74 12.15 -7.08
N PRO A 223 16.68 11.69 -7.94
CA PRO A 223 16.53 10.40 -8.59
C PRO A 223 16.53 9.29 -7.54
N ALA A 224 15.54 8.42 -7.59
CA ALA A 224 15.47 7.22 -6.77
C ALA A 224 16.73 6.36 -7.05
N PRO A 225 17.54 6.02 -6.03
CA PRO A 225 18.66 5.12 -6.22
C PRO A 225 18.09 3.71 -6.46
N SER A 226 18.25 3.24 -7.70
CA SER A 226 18.23 1.82 -8.06
C SER A 226 19.00 1.02 -7.02
N GLY A 227 18.39 -0.06 -6.53
CA GLY A 227 18.84 -0.86 -5.40
C GLY A 227 20.31 -1.25 -5.48
N ALA A 228 21.15 -0.46 -4.83
CA ALA A 228 22.48 -0.88 -4.45
C ALA A 228 22.31 -1.84 -3.28
N ALA A 229 22.49 -3.13 -3.53
CA ALA A 229 22.70 -4.12 -2.49
C ALA A 229 23.73 -3.54 -1.51
N LEU A 230 23.34 -3.40 -0.24
CA LEU A 230 24.24 -2.99 0.83
C LEU A 230 25.45 -3.93 0.76
N PRO A 231 26.69 -3.39 0.62
CA PRO A 231 27.86 -4.25 0.57
C PRO A 231 27.89 -5.05 1.86
N ASP A 232 27.93 -6.37 1.70
CA ASP A 232 28.11 -7.32 2.79
C ASP A 232 29.35 -6.87 3.57
N ALA A 233 29.15 -6.29 4.76
CA ALA A 233 30.21 -5.85 5.65
C ALA A 233 30.81 -7.08 6.33
N GLY A 234 31.23 -8.05 5.52
CA GLY A 234 32.02 -9.19 5.92
C GLY A 234 33.36 -8.68 6.42
N VAL A 235 33.81 -9.24 7.53
CA VAL A 235 35.19 -9.11 7.99
C VAL A 235 36.05 -9.74 6.89
N GLY A 236 36.51 -8.93 5.95
CA GLY A 236 37.22 -9.42 4.78
C GLY A 236 38.40 -10.28 5.21
N ALA A 237 38.61 -11.39 4.50
CA ALA A 237 39.77 -12.28 4.65
C ALA A 237 41.12 -11.57 4.94
N PRO A 238 41.45 -10.39 4.37
CA PRO A 238 42.69 -9.69 4.75
C PRO A 238 42.79 -9.32 6.23
N THR A 239 41.69 -9.00 6.91
CA THR A 239 41.70 -8.60 8.32
C THR A 239 42.05 -9.76 9.24
N VAL A 240 41.55 -10.96 8.91
CA VAL A 240 41.84 -12.20 9.66
C VAL A 240 43.29 -12.63 9.42
N ALA A 241 43.78 -12.49 8.19
CA ALA A 241 45.17 -12.82 7.85
C ALA A 241 46.19 -11.93 8.59
N ILE A 242 45.94 -10.62 8.68
CA ILE A 242 46.82 -9.69 9.41
C ILE A 242 46.82 -10.00 10.92
N GLY A 243 45.65 -10.34 11.48
CA GLY A 243 45.54 -10.72 12.88
C GLY A 243 46.36 -11.96 13.24
N LEU A 244 46.29 -13.01 12.41
CA LEU A 244 47.06 -14.25 12.64
C LEU A 244 48.57 -14.04 12.50
N LEU A 245 48.99 -13.25 11.52
CA LEU A 245 50.42 -12.99 11.28
C LEU A 245 51.06 -12.20 12.43
N GLY A 246 50.31 -11.26 13.03
CA GLY A 246 50.74 -10.54 14.24
C GLY A 246 50.96 -11.44 15.45
N ILE A 247 50.08 -12.42 15.68
CA ILE A 247 50.21 -13.38 16.79
C ILE A 247 51.45 -14.26 16.60
N ILE A 248 51.72 -14.73 15.38
CA ILE A 248 52.89 -15.57 15.08
C ILE A 248 54.19 -14.81 15.34
N LEU A 249 54.27 -13.52 14.97
CA LEU A 249 55.45 -12.70 15.24
C LEU A 249 55.72 -12.52 16.73
N ILE A 250 54.68 -12.31 17.53
CA ILE A 250 54.81 -12.14 18.99
C ILE A 250 55.29 -13.44 19.64
N VAL A 251 54.70 -14.58 19.26
CA VAL A 251 55.12 -15.89 19.78
C VAL A 251 56.55 -16.22 19.36
N GLY A 252 56.93 -15.92 18.11
CA GLY A 252 58.30 -16.10 17.63
C GLY A 252 59.32 -15.27 18.40
N ALA A 253 59.01 -14.01 18.69
CA ALA A 253 59.89 -13.14 19.47
C ALA A 253 60.05 -13.62 20.92
N ILE A 254 58.99 -14.17 21.53
CA ILE A 254 59.04 -14.75 22.89
C ILE A 254 59.89 -16.02 22.91
N LEU A 255 59.72 -16.92 21.93
CA LEU A 255 60.53 -18.16 21.81
C LEU A 255 62.02 -17.87 21.61
N LEU A 256 62.35 -16.79 20.90
CA LEU A 256 63.74 -16.39 20.64
C LEU A 256 64.39 -15.69 21.84
N ALA A 257 63.58 -15.19 22.77
CA ALA A 257 64.02 -14.49 23.97
C ALA A 257 64.22 -15.40 25.19
N ILE A 258 63.79 -16.67 25.13
CA ILE A 258 63.98 -17.71 26.15
C ILE A 258 65.22 -18.53 25.81
#